data_AF-A0A7R8ZTU4-F1
#
_entry.id   AF-A0A7R8ZTU4-F1
#
_cell.length_a   1.000
_cell.length_b   1.000
_cell.length_c   1.000
_cell.angle_alpha   90.00
_cell.angle_beta   90.00
_cell.angle_gamma   90.00
#
_symmetry.space_group_name_H-M   'P 1'
#
loop_
_entity.id
_entity.type
_entity.pdbx_description
1 polymer ?
#
loop_
_entity_poly.entity_id
_entity_poly.type
_entity_poly.pdbx_seq_one_letter_code
_entity_poly.pdbx_strand_id
1 'polypeptide(L)'
;MANFFPSTSAPENLDELEVMEEERAWREVRRYFSDLEWNTAPEFRKNYWKNELVNYDTFRRAGFNNVTTPDFMRRGHWEDRRAKKT
;
A
#
# COMPACT_ATOMS: atom_id res chain seq x y z
N MET A 1 -22.02 -0.63 30.85
CA MET A 1 -20.84 -0.91 30.00
C MET A 1 -21.22 -0.57 28.58
N ALA A 2 -20.74 0.55 28.05
CA ALA A 2 -21.05 0.97 26.68
C ALA A 2 -19.95 0.43 25.75
N ASN A 3 -20.35 -0.34 24.75
CA ASN A 3 -19.46 -0.89 23.73
C ASN A 3 -18.87 0.27 22.91
N PHE A 4 -17.56 0.42 22.98
CA PHE A 4 -16.79 1.35 22.16
C PHE A 4 -16.64 0.72 20.76
N PHE A 5 -17.62 0.93 19.89
CA PHE A 5 -17.43 0.73 18.47
C PHE A 5 -16.69 1.97 17.94
N PRO A 6 -15.42 1.89 17.51
CA PRO A 6 -14.84 3.01 16.78
C PRO A 6 -15.67 3.20 15.51
N SER A 7 -16.40 4.31 15.46
CA SER A 7 -17.26 4.66 14.34
C SER A 7 -16.44 4.65 13.05
N THR A 8 -16.79 3.73 12.14
CA THR A 8 -16.46 3.85 10.72
C THR A 8 -17.34 4.95 10.13
N SER A 9 -17.14 6.18 10.58
CA SER A 9 -17.79 7.35 9.99
C SER A 9 -17.21 7.52 8.58
N ALA A 10 -18.07 7.67 7.57
CA ALA A 10 -17.62 8.12 6.26
C ALA A 10 -16.98 9.51 6.43
N PRO A 11 -15.83 9.79 5.79
CA PRO A 11 -15.17 11.09 5.90
C PRO A 11 -16.10 12.21 5.46
N GLU A 12 -16.17 13.28 6.25
CA GLU A 12 -17.16 14.35 6.07
C GLU A 12 -16.69 15.43 5.09
N ASN A 13 -15.40 15.46 4.76
CA ASN A 13 -14.79 16.43 3.83
C ASN A 13 -13.69 15.80 2.96
N LEU A 14 -13.28 16.52 1.91
CA LEU A 14 -12.28 16.06 0.93
C LEU A 14 -10.89 15.87 1.56
N ASP A 15 -10.54 16.67 2.57
CA ASP A 15 -9.23 16.59 3.23
C ASP A 15 -9.09 15.28 4.03
N GLU A 16 -10.17 14.85 4.70
CA GLU A 16 -10.21 13.57 5.41
C GLU A 16 -10.15 12.37 4.44
N LEU A 17 -10.79 12.47 3.28
CA LEU A 17 -10.69 11.45 2.22
C LEU A 17 -9.25 11.30 1.74
N GLU A 18 -8.55 12.41 1.50
CA GLU A 18 -7.15 12.40 1.04
C GLU A 18 -6.23 11.77 2.08
N VAL A 19 -6.38 12.12 3.36
CA VAL A 19 -5.63 11.51 4.46
C VAL A 19 -5.88 10.00 4.56
N MET A 20 -7.14 9.57 4.45
CA MET A 20 -7.48 8.14 4.48
C MET A 20 -6.91 7.36 3.30
N GLU A 21 -6.91 7.95 2.10
CA GLU A 21 -6.30 7.33 0.92
C GLU A 21 -4.77 7.28 1.03
N GLU A 22 -4.14 8.31 1.60
CA GLU A 22 -2.70 8.33 1.84
C GLU A 22 -2.29 7.26 2.86
N GLU A 23 -3.00 7.16 4.00
CA GLU A 23 -2.74 6.10 4.97
C GLU A 23 -2.91 4.71 4.36
N ARG A 24 -3.93 4.53 3.52
CA ARG A 24 -4.16 3.27 2.81
C ARG A 24 -2.99 2.94 1.87
N ALA A 25 -2.50 3.91 1.11
CA ALA A 25 -1.36 3.73 0.21
C ALA A 25 -0.10 3.31 0.97
N TRP A 26 0.15 3.92 2.13
CA TRP A 26 1.26 3.55 3.01
C TRP A 26 1.16 2.12 3.54
N ARG A 27 -0.04 1.71 3.99
CA ARG A 27 -0.26 0.33 4.46
C ARG A 27 -0.08 -0.68 3.34
N GLU A 28 -0.49 -0.34 2.12
CA GLU A 28 -0.40 -1.25 0.98
C GLU A 28 1.04 -1.39 0.48
N VAL A 29 1.78 -0.29 0.33
CA VAL A 29 3.20 -0.37 -0.11
C VAL A 29 4.06 -1.14 0.89
N ARG A 30 3.78 -1.01 2.20
CA ARG A 30 4.51 -1.70 3.26
C ARG A 30 4.48 -3.22 3.13
N ARG A 31 3.38 -3.79 2.60
CA ARG A 31 3.17 -5.24 2.46
C ARG A 31 4.16 -5.91 1.52
N TYR A 32 4.82 -5.14 0.65
CA TYR A 32 5.77 -5.67 -0.31
C TYR A 32 7.19 -5.84 0.23
N PHE A 33 7.45 -5.37 1.46
CA PHE A 33 8.78 -5.36 2.07
C PHE A 33 8.77 -6.10 3.40
N SER A 34 9.87 -6.78 3.72
CA SER A 34 10.11 -7.28 5.08
C SER A 34 10.27 -6.12 6.08
N ASP A 35 10.15 -6.44 7.37
CA ASP A 35 10.36 -5.45 8.44
C ASP A 35 11.76 -4.84 8.40
N LEU A 36 12.78 -5.66 8.12
CA LEU A 36 14.16 -5.21 8.03
C LEU A 36 14.35 -4.25 6.84
N GLU A 37 13.88 -4.61 5.65
CA GLU A 37 14.01 -3.76 4.47
C GLU A 37 13.26 -2.45 4.64
N TRP A 38 12.06 -2.47 5.21
CA TRP A 38 11.29 -1.27 5.45
C TRP A 38 11.97 -0.36 6.47
N ASN A 39 12.39 -0.89 7.62
CA ASN A 39 12.96 -0.07 8.69
C ASN A 39 14.35 0.49 8.34
N THR A 40 15.09 -0.20 7.46
CA THR A 40 16.41 0.26 6.98
C THR A 40 16.32 1.18 5.76
N ALA A 41 15.19 1.22 5.07
CA ALA A 41 15.01 2.11 3.92
C ALA A 41 14.88 3.58 4.36
N PRO A 42 15.60 4.51 3.69
CA PRO A 42 15.40 5.94 3.88
C PRO A 42 13.97 6.38 3.51
N GLU A 43 13.49 7.45 4.16
CA GLU A 43 12.13 7.96 3.97
C GLU A 43 11.83 8.39 2.52
N PHE A 44 12.80 8.98 1.82
CA PHE A 44 12.63 9.34 0.41
C PHE A 44 12.35 8.11 -0.47
N ARG A 45 12.93 6.96 -0.12
CA ARG A 45 12.79 5.71 -0.87
C ARG A 45 11.42 5.08 -0.62
N LYS A 46 10.95 5.14 0.63
CA LYS A 46 9.59 4.73 1.02
C LYS A 46 8.53 5.54 0.29
N ASN A 47 8.71 6.86 0.25
CA ASN A 47 7.84 7.77 -0.51
C ASN A 47 7.84 7.45 -2.01
N TYR A 48 9.00 7.17 -2.58
CA TYR A 48 9.09 6.75 -3.99
C TYR A 48 8.26 5.50 -4.28
N TRP A 49 8.39 4.44 -3.45
CA TRP A 49 7.59 3.22 -3.62
C TRP A 49 6.09 3.45 -3.44
N LYS A 50 5.69 4.28 -2.47
CA LYS A 50 4.28 4.68 -2.29
C LYS A 50 3.74 5.31 -3.56
N ASN A 51 4.47 6.27 -4.13
CA ASN A 51 4.05 7.00 -5.31
C ASN A 51 4.00 6.10 -6.55
N GLU A 52 4.97 5.18 -6.71
CA GLU A 52 4.92 4.18 -7.78
C GLU A 52 3.67 3.29 -7.68
N LEU A 53 3.30 2.85 -6.46
CA LEU A 53 2.09 2.07 -6.23
C LEU A 53 0.82 2.87 -6.57
N VAL A 54 0.71 4.10 -6.06
CA VAL A 54 -0.44 4.98 -6.33
C VAL A 54 -0.60 5.25 -7.82
N ASN A 55 0.50 5.54 -8.51
CA ASN A 55 0.48 5.75 -9.96
C ASN A 55 0.05 4.49 -10.70
N TYR A 56 0.63 3.33 -10.36
CA TYR A 56 0.26 2.06 -10.95
C TYR A 56 -1.24 1.77 -10.80
N ASP A 57 -1.78 1.88 -9.59
CA ASP A 57 -3.20 1.66 -9.30
C ASP A 57 -4.10 2.66 -10.04
N THR A 58 -3.70 3.93 -10.08
CA THR A 58 -4.44 5.00 -10.77
C THR A 58 -4.57 4.69 -12.25
N PHE A 59 -3.46 4.35 -12.92
CA PHE A 59 -3.51 4.03 -14.34
C PHE A 59 -4.27 2.72 -14.63
N ARG A 60 -4.15 1.72 -13.75
CA ARG A 60 -4.92 0.47 -13.89
C ARG A 60 -6.42 0.71 -13.74
N ARG A 61 -6.85 1.53 -12.77
CA ARG A 61 -8.26 1.93 -12.59
C ARG A 61 -8.79 2.73 -13.78
N ALA A 62 -7.95 3.53 -14.41
CA ALA A 62 -8.29 4.26 -15.62
C ALA A 62 -8.30 3.40 -16.90
N GLY A 63 -8.07 2.08 -16.79
CA GLY A 63 -8.15 1.14 -17.91
C GLY A 63 -6.88 1.03 -18.75
N PHE A 64 -5.78 1.66 -18.34
CA PHE A 64 -4.50 1.48 -19.01
C PHE A 64 -3.95 0.10 -18.65
N ASN A 65 -3.93 -0.79 -19.66
CA ASN A 65 -3.47 -2.17 -19.48
C ASN A 65 -1.95 -2.34 -19.66
N ASN A 66 -1.28 -1.36 -20.25
CA ASN A 66 0.18 -1.40 -20.54
C ASN A 66 1.01 -0.63 -19.50
N VAL A 67 0.54 -0.56 -18.26
CA VAL A 67 1.26 0.13 -17.18
C VAL A 67 2.32 -0.81 -16.61
N THR A 68 3.56 -0.36 -16.58
CA THR A 68 4.67 -1.13 -16.01
C THR A 68 4.40 -1.40 -14.54
N THR A 69 4.37 -2.69 -14.17
CA THR A 69 4.26 -3.09 -12.76
C THR A 69 5.53 -2.68 -12.01
N PRO A 70 5.43 -1.94 -10.90
CA PRO A 70 6.59 -1.54 -10.11
C PRO A 70 7.49 -2.73 -9.73
N ASP A 71 8.81 -2.52 -9.72
CA ASP A 71 9.78 -3.60 -9.51
C ASP A 71 9.61 -4.27 -8.13
N PHE A 72 9.28 -3.50 -7.10
CA PHE A 72 9.07 -4.04 -5.76
C PHE A 72 7.82 -4.93 -5.68
N MET A 73 6.77 -4.66 -6.47
CA MET A 73 5.59 -5.53 -6.54
C MET A 73 5.90 -6.87 -7.19
N ARG A 74 6.84 -6.90 -8.14
CA ARG A 74 7.34 -8.14 -8.75
C ARG A 74 8.20 -8.96 -7.79
N ARG A 75 8.88 -8.30 -6.84
CA ARG A 75 9.72 -8.92 -5.81
C ARG A 75 8.96 -9.30 -4.54
N GLY A 76 7.77 -8.73 -4.33
CA GLY A 76 6.93 -8.92 -3.14
C GLY A 76 6.93 -10.37 -2.67
N HIS A 77 7.34 -10.56 -1.43
CA HIS A 77 7.70 -11.83 -0.81
C HIS A 77 6.85 -13.01 -1.32
N TRP A 78 7.48 -13.79 -2.19
CA TRP A 78 7.08 -15.14 -2.58
C TRP A 78 7.19 -16.15 -1.42
N GLU A 79 7.58 -15.72 -0.23
CA GLU A 79 7.82 -16.59 0.93
C GLU A 79 6.57 -17.35 1.37
N ASP A 80 5.36 -16.82 1.12
CA ASP A 80 4.11 -17.56 1.32
C ASP A 80 3.84 -18.65 0.25
N ARG A 81 4.51 -18.61 -0.90
CA ARG A 81 4.39 -19.63 -1.95
C ARG A 81 5.29 -20.85 -1.70
N ARG A 82 6.34 -20.74 -0.87
CA ARG A 82 7.15 -21.90 -0.45
C ARG A 82 6.66 -22.55 0.84
N ALA A 83 5.97 -21.82 1.73
CA ALA A 83 5.43 -22.39 2.97
C ALA A 83 4.25 -23.37 2.78
N LYS A 84 3.69 -23.49 1.57
CA LYS A 84 2.61 -24.45 1.22
C LYS A 84 3.08 -25.68 0.43
N LYS A 85 4.37 -26.00 0.44
CA LYS A 85 4.94 -27.18 -0.25
C LYS A 85 5.67 -28.14 0.69
N THR A 86 5.23 -28.24 1.94
CA THR A 86 5.68 -29.31 2.85
C THR A 86 4.47 -30.05 3.39
#